data_AF-A0A7C2Z6U5-F1
#
_entry.id   AF-A0A7C2Z6U5-F1
#
_cell.length_a   1.000
_cell.length_b   1.000
_cell.length_c   1.000
_cell.angle_alpha   90.00
_cell.angle_beta   90.00
_cell.angle_gamma   90.00
#
_symmetry.space_group_name_H-M   'P 1'
#
loop_
_entity.id
_entity.type
_entity.pdbx_description
1 polymer ?
#
loop_
_entity_poly.entity_id
_entity_poly.type
_entity_poly.pdbx_seq_one_letter_code
_entity_poly.pdbx_strand_id
1 'polypeptide(L)'
;MPKFKEGDRVQVRARDAQGKEAQEGRYAPHLANAVGTVLKVYAPQEIAIDLDLESLPEAVRQRHAEQQTRMHERWLNSLSEEARNRLTDDEKSFQLRYVALLAEDDLLPLKATAKPATAQQAKPPAEAKPSPARAIKRAPAEPAQRPTPEQLEQLEEQYLKTRKRKGS
;
A
#
# COMPACT_ATOMS: atom_id res chain seq x y z
N MET A 1 12.41 22.64 -1.37
CA MET A 1 11.82 21.83 -2.46
C MET A 1 12.16 20.38 -2.19
N PRO A 2 11.25 19.42 -2.41
CA PRO A 2 11.57 18.00 -2.23
C PRO A 2 12.69 17.59 -3.19
N LYS A 3 13.72 16.88 -2.70
CA LYS A 3 14.85 16.44 -3.54
C LYS A 3 14.47 15.36 -4.55
N PHE A 4 13.44 14.57 -4.26
CA PHE A 4 12.99 13.46 -5.09
C PHE A 4 11.56 13.68 -5.58
N LYS A 5 11.26 13.18 -6.78
CA LYS A 5 9.90 13.14 -7.34
C LYS A 5 9.48 11.70 -7.66
N GLU A 6 8.18 11.52 -7.88
CA GLU A 6 7.61 10.24 -8.31
C GLU A 6 8.26 9.77 -9.63
N GLY A 7 8.61 8.49 -9.69
CA GLY A 7 9.31 7.87 -10.82
C GLY A 7 10.84 7.99 -10.80
N ASP A 8 11.43 8.71 -9.85
CA ASP A 8 12.89 8.78 -9.73
C ASP A 8 13.48 7.44 -9.29
N ARG A 9 14.65 7.09 -9.86
CA ARG A 9 15.44 5.94 -9.44
C ARG A 9 16.34 6.32 -8.27
N VAL A 10 16.26 5.53 -7.22
CA VAL A 10 16.93 5.80 -5.96
C VAL A 10 17.60 4.53 -5.43
N GLN A 11 18.68 4.73 -4.71
CA GLN A 11 19.36 3.69 -3.95
C GLN A 11 19.25 4.01 -2.47
N VAL A 12 18.99 3.00 -1.65
CA VAL A 12 19.02 3.13 -0.20
C VAL A 12 20.47 3.30 0.24
N ARG A 13 20.76 4.40 0.92
CA ARG A 13 22.06 4.71 1.47
C ARG A 13 22.44 3.70 2.53
N ALA A 14 23.64 3.13 2.41
CA ALA A 14 24.24 2.37 3.49
C ALA A 14 24.73 3.32 4.60
N ARG A 15 24.04 3.32 5.74
CA ARG A 15 24.50 3.88 7.02
C ARG A 15 24.17 2.94 8.18
N ASP A 16 24.78 3.17 9.33
CA ASP A 16 24.34 2.54 10.58
C ASP A 16 23.13 3.30 11.13
N ALA A 17 22.18 2.57 11.71
CA ALA A 17 21.06 3.19 12.42
C ALA A 17 21.62 3.92 13.66
N GLN A 18 21.47 5.24 13.74
CA GLN A 18 21.99 6.01 14.86
C GLN A 18 20.88 6.48 15.82
N GLY A 19 21.09 6.26 17.10
CA GLY A 19 20.27 6.82 18.19
C GLY A 19 18.80 6.36 18.14
N LYS A 20 17.87 7.31 18.26
CA LYS A 20 16.43 7.05 18.36
C LYS A 20 15.82 6.45 17.08
N GLU A 21 16.46 6.63 15.92
CA GLU A 21 16.00 6.10 14.63
C GLU A 21 16.06 4.56 14.56
N ALA A 22 17.03 3.95 15.25
CA ALA A 22 17.15 2.50 15.37
C ALA A 22 16.00 1.90 16.18
N GLN A 23 15.53 2.62 17.19
CA GLN A 23 14.43 2.21 18.07
C GLN A 23 13.07 2.40 17.40
N GLU A 24 12.93 3.47 16.60
CA GLU A 24 11.69 3.84 15.90
C GLU A 24 11.50 3.09 14.57
N GLY A 25 12.51 2.32 14.13
CA GLY A 25 12.44 1.50 12.91
C GLY A 25 12.34 2.31 11.62
N ARG A 26 12.69 3.60 11.65
CA ARG A 26 12.59 4.49 10.48
C ARG A 26 13.68 4.24 9.45
N TYR A 27 14.85 3.79 9.90
CA TYR A 27 15.92 3.36 9.02
C TYR A 27 16.00 1.83 8.99
N ALA A 28 16.18 1.28 7.79
CA ALA A 28 16.24 -0.14 7.54
C ALA A 28 17.64 -0.54 7.03
N PRO A 29 18.61 -0.82 7.92
CA PRO A 29 19.97 -1.22 7.53
C PRO A 29 20.00 -2.45 6.62
N HIS A 30 19.05 -3.36 6.80
CA HIS A 30 18.90 -4.57 6.01
C HIS A 30 18.46 -4.30 4.55
N LEU A 31 18.10 -3.06 4.22
CA LEU A 31 17.79 -2.62 2.85
C LEU A 31 18.91 -1.76 2.28
N ALA A 32 20.04 -1.62 2.96
CA ALA A 32 21.18 -0.87 2.48
C ALA A 32 21.60 -1.34 1.08
N ASN A 33 21.88 -0.38 0.20
CA ASN A 33 22.21 -0.58 -1.22
C ASN A 33 21.09 -1.15 -2.09
N ALA A 34 19.90 -1.43 -1.55
CA ALA A 34 18.76 -1.80 -2.37
C ALA A 34 18.42 -0.65 -3.32
N VAL A 35 17.98 -1.00 -4.51
CA VAL A 35 17.62 -0.07 -5.58
C VAL A 35 16.12 -0.12 -5.76
N GLY A 36 15.52 1.03 -6.05
CA GLY A 36 14.10 1.09 -6.30
C GLY A 36 13.67 2.34 -7.04
N THR A 37 12.36 2.49 -7.14
CA THR A 37 11.70 3.61 -7.80
C THR A 37 10.76 4.30 -6.82
N VAL A 38 10.81 5.63 -6.77
CA VAL A 38 9.90 6.41 -5.94
C VAL A 38 8.47 6.27 -6.48
N LEU A 39 7.58 5.73 -5.65
CA LEU A 39 6.15 5.64 -5.97
C LEU A 39 5.43 6.93 -5.61
N LYS A 40 5.66 7.43 -4.39
CA LYS A 40 4.96 8.58 -3.84
C LYS A 40 5.75 9.23 -2.72
N VAL A 41 5.71 10.56 -2.66
CA VAL A 41 6.30 11.36 -1.59
C VAL A 41 5.18 11.89 -0.71
N TYR A 42 5.10 11.43 0.54
CA TYR A 42 4.12 11.94 1.51
C TYR A 42 4.71 13.08 2.33
N ALA A 43 5.92 12.87 2.85
CA ALA A 43 6.69 13.84 3.61
C ALA A 43 8.20 13.60 3.39
N PRO A 44 9.08 14.54 3.78
CA PRO A 44 10.53 14.32 3.69
C PRO A 44 11.03 13.11 4.48
N GLN A 45 10.30 12.69 5.52
CA GLN A 45 10.62 11.52 6.34
C GLN A 45 9.83 10.27 5.92
N GLU A 46 8.96 10.37 4.91
CA GLU A 46 8.05 9.31 4.50
C GLU A 46 7.88 9.31 2.97
N ILE A 47 8.80 8.61 2.31
CA ILE A 47 8.81 8.41 0.86
C ILE A 47 8.57 6.94 0.58
N ALA A 48 7.53 6.62 -0.19
CA ALA A 48 7.21 5.27 -0.61
C ALA A 48 8.04 4.89 -1.84
N ILE A 49 8.77 3.78 -1.72
CA ILE A 49 9.71 3.30 -2.74
C ILE A 49 9.40 1.85 -3.03
N ASP A 50 9.19 1.55 -4.30
CA ASP A 50 9.12 0.19 -4.81
C ASP A 50 10.54 -0.33 -4.99
N LEU A 51 10.97 -1.26 -4.14
CA LEU A 51 12.31 -1.83 -4.17
C LEU A 51 12.36 -3.00 -5.15
N ASP A 52 13.40 -3.01 -5.98
CA ASP A 52 13.65 -4.08 -6.92
C ASP A 52 14.05 -5.33 -6.13
N LEU A 53 13.29 -6.42 -6.29
CA LEU A 53 13.52 -7.66 -5.55
C LEU A 53 14.95 -8.18 -5.73
N GLU A 54 15.51 -8.09 -6.94
CA GLU A 54 16.88 -8.54 -7.25
C GLU A 54 17.98 -7.76 -6.50
N SER A 55 17.68 -6.54 -6.05
CA SER A 55 18.62 -5.72 -5.28
C SER A 55 18.59 -6.01 -3.78
N LEU A 56 17.59 -6.76 -3.31
CA LEU A 56 17.43 -7.08 -1.90
C LEU A 56 18.37 -8.22 -1.47
N PRO A 57 18.81 -8.25 -0.20
CA PRO A 57 19.55 -9.38 0.34
C PRO A 57 18.76 -10.69 0.22
N GLU A 58 19.46 -11.80 0.00
CA GLU A 58 18.86 -13.13 -0.19
C GLU A 58 17.86 -13.51 0.91
N ALA A 59 18.20 -13.28 2.17
CA ALA A 59 17.32 -13.57 3.29
C ALA A 59 15.99 -12.77 3.24
N VAL A 60 16.02 -11.53 2.73
CA VAL A 60 14.82 -10.70 2.56
C VAL A 60 14.01 -11.19 1.35
N ARG A 61 14.68 -11.51 0.25
CA ARG A 61 14.03 -12.09 -0.95
C ARG A 61 13.29 -13.38 -0.63
N GLN A 62 13.93 -14.27 0.12
CA GLN A 62 13.33 -15.54 0.50
C GLN A 62 12.09 -15.34 1.38
N ARG A 63 12.17 -14.47 2.40
CA ARG A 63 11.02 -14.13 3.24
C ARG A 63 9.87 -13.50 2.43
N HIS A 64 10.18 -12.63 1.48
CA HIS A 64 9.18 -12.03 0.59
C HIS A 64 8.50 -13.11 -0.28
N ALA A 65 9.27 -14.03 -0.87
CA ALA A 65 8.73 -15.13 -1.65
C ALA A 65 7.83 -16.05 -0.80
N GLU A 66 8.24 -16.40 0.42
CA GLU A 66 7.43 -17.18 1.35
C GLU A 66 6.11 -16.48 1.70
N GLN A 67 6.15 -15.16 1.94
CA GLN A 67 4.94 -14.37 2.20
C GLN A 67 4.02 -14.32 0.99
N GLN A 68 4.58 -14.12 -0.21
CA GLN A 68 3.83 -14.13 -1.45
C GLN A 68 3.12 -15.47 -1.65
N THR A 69 3.82 -16.59 -1.49
CA THR A 69 3.23 -17.93 -1.59
C THR A 69 2.11 -18.13 -0.57
N ARG A 70 2.34 -17.80 0.71
CA ARG A 70 1.31 -17.95 1.75
C ARG A 70 0.08 -17.09 1.46
N MET A 71 0.27 -15.87 0.99
CA MET A 71 -0.85 -14.97 0.69
C MET A 71 -1.60 -15.41 -0.57
N HIS A 72 -0.87 -15.88 -1.58
CA HIS A 72 -1.43 -16.46 -2.79
C HIS A 72 -2.25 -17.73 -2.49
N GLU A 73 -1.72 -18.66 -1.70
CA GLU A 73 -2.43 -19.86 -1.25
C GLU A 73 -3.68 -19.50 -0.43
N ARG A 74 -3.55 -18.58 0.52
CA ARG A 74 -4.69 -18.11 1.32
C ARG A 74 -5.78 -17.50 0.44
N TRP A 75 -5.39 -16.71 -0.56
CA TRP A 75 -6.33 -16.13 -1.51
C TRP A 75 -7.00 -17.20 -2.37
N LEU A 76 -6.24 -18.13 -2.96
CA LEU A 76 -6.79 -19.24 -3.76
C LEU A 76 -7.75 -20.12 -2.95
N ASN A 77 -7.41 -20.43 -1.71
CA ASN A 77 -8.25 -21.24 -0.82
C ASN A 77 -9.48 -20.48 -0.32
N SER A 78 -9.53 -19.15 -0.44
CA SER A 78 -10.72 -18.36 -0.15
C SER A 78 -11.76 -18.38 -1.28
N LEU A 79 -11.37 -18.83 -2.47
CA LEU A 79 -12.24 -18.97 -3.63
C LEU A 79 -12.89 -20.36 -3.63
N SER A 80 -14.14 -20.44 -4.12
CA SER A 80 -14.76 -21.75 -4.40
C SER A 80 -14.05 -22.45 -5.57
N GLU A 81 -14.19 -23.78 -5.67
CA GLU A 81 -13.58 -24.55 -6.76
C GLU A 81 -14.05 -24.10 -8.15
N GLU A 82 -15.33 -23.74 -8.30
CA GLU A 82 -15.88 -23.18 -9.53
C GLU A 82 -15.24 -21.82 -9.88
N ALA A 83 -15.05 -20.96 -8.89
CA ALA A 83 -14.39 -19.67 -9.09
C ALA A 83 -12.93 -19.86 -9.47
N ARG A 84 -12.21 -20.77 -8.78
CA ARG A 84 -10.79 -21.08 -9.03
C ARG A 84 -10.55 -21.63 -10.44
N ASN A 85 -11.45 -22.48 -10.94
CA ASN A 85 -11.35 -23.06 -12.28
C ASN A 85 -11.67 -22.06 -13.39
N ARG A 86 -12.35 -20.95 -13.08
CA ARG A 86 -12.65 -19.89 -14.04
C ARG A 86 -11.49 -18.93 -14.27
N LEU A 87 -10.53 -18.82 -13.33
CA LEU A 87 -9.37 -17.94 -13.50
C LEU A 87 -8.37 -18.53 -14.50
N THR A 88 -7.88 -17.66 -15.37
CA THR A 88 -6.72 -17.91 -16.22
C THR A 88 -5.42 -17.93 -15.42
N ASP A 89 -4.32 -18.44 -16.00
CA ASP A 89 -3.03 -18.49 -15.30
C ASP A 89 -2.46 -17.10 -15.01
N ASP A 90 -2.68 -16.12 -15.89
CA ASP A 90 -2.36 -14.72 -15.66
C ASP A 90 -3.17 -14.14 -14.48
N GLU A 91 -4.45 -14.46 -14.36
CA GLU A 91 -5.28 -13.98 -13.25
C GLU A 91 -4.94 -14.68 -11.92
N LYS A 92 -4.40 -15.90 -11.98
CA LYS A 92 -3.81 -16.59 -10.82
C LYS A 92 -2.43 -16.04 -10.47
N SER A 93 -1.79 -15.27 -11.35
CA SER A 93 -0.48 -14.70 -11.06
C SER A 93 -0.61 -13.70 -9.91
N PHE A 94 0.11 -13.98 -8.82
CA PHE A 94 0.07 -13.17 -7.61
C PHE A 94 1.48 -12.68 -7.32
N GLN A 95 1.74 -11.40 -7.64
CA GLN A 95 3.03 -10.77 -7.41
C GLN A 95 2.91 -9.69 -6.34
N LEU A 96 3.69 -9.83 -5.28
CA LEU A 96 3.83 -8.79 -4.28
C LEU A 96 4.92 -7.80 -4.68
N ARG A 97 4.63 -6.53 -4.43
CA ARG A 97 5.61 -5.45 -4.52
C ARG A 97 6.24 -5.26 -3.15
N TYR A 98 7.55 -5.07 -3.14
CA TYR A 98 8.28 -4.76 -1.92
C TYR A 98 8.35 -3.25 -1.75
N VAL A 99 7.34 -2.67 -1.10
CA VAL A 99 7.29 -1.22 -0.87
C VAL A 99 7.79 -0.90 0.52
N ALA A 100 8.78 0.01 0.61
CA ALA A 100 9.31 0.53 1.87
C ALA A 100 9.05 2.03 1.98
N LEU A 101 8.80 2.49 3.21
CA LEU A 101 8.75 3.92 3.55
C LEU A 101 10.12 4.32 4.12
N LEU A 102 10.80 5.23 3.43
CA LEU A 102 12.14 5.69 3.80
C LEU A 102 12.22 7.21 3.86
N ALA A 103 13.15 7.73 4.65
CA ALA A 103 13.41 9.17 4.73
C ALA A 103 14.26 9.66 3.55
N GLU A 104 14.12 10.93 3.19
CA GLU A 104 14.88 11.58 2.11
C GLU A 104 16.40 11.49 2.32
N ASP A 105 16.87 11.57 3.56
CA ASP A 105 18.30 11.52 3.90
C ASP A 105 18.92 10.13 3.72
N ASP A 106 18.07 9.10 3.63
CA ASP A 106 18.45 7.70 3.39
C ASP A 106 18.47 7.33 1.91
N LEU A 107 18.21 8.28 1.02
CA LEU A 107 18.13 8.03 -0.41
C LEU A 107 19.27 8.71 -1.16
N LEU A 108 19.86 7.95 -2.08
CA LEU A 108 20.83 8.44 -3.04
C LEU A 108 20.19 8.44 -4.43
N PRO A 109 20.26 9.55 -5.19
CA PRO A 109 19.76 9.58 -6.55
C PRO A 109 20.65 8.72 -7.44
N LEU A 110 20.05 7.70 -8.07
CA LEU A 110 20.70 6.97 -9.16
C LEU A 110 20.36 7.70 -10.46
N LYS A 111 21.34 8.44 -11.01
CA LYS A 111 21.16 8.98 -12.37
C LYS A 111 20.89 7.80 -13.30
N ALA A 112 19.71 7.79 -13.91
CA ALA A 112 19.32 6.78 -14.88
C ALA A 112 20.25 6.84 -16.10
N THR A 113 21.31 6.05 -16.10
CA THR A 113 21.99 5.68 -17.33
C THR A 113 21.08 4.71 -18.06
N ALA A 114 20.37 5.22 -19.07
CA ALA A 114 19.62 4.52 -20.11
C ALA A 114 18.82 3.25 -19.69
N LYS A 115 17.49 3.44 -19.66
CA LYS A 115 16.39 2.44 -19.69
C LYS A 115 16.72 1.09 -20.34
N PRO A 116 16.15 -0.01 -19.81
CA PRO A 116 15.33 -0.91 -20.63
C PRO A 116 13.86 -0.62 -20.37
N ALA A 117 13.09 -0.53 -21.46
CA ALA A 117 11.67 -0.24 -21.45
C ALA A 117 10.84 -1.53 -21.33
N THR A 118 10.00 -1.63 -20.30
CA THR A 118 8.69 -2.34 -20.18
C THR A 118 8.33 -2.31 -18.68
N ALA A 119 7.17 -1.89 -18.18
CA ALA A 119 5.82 -2.01 -18.70
C ALA A 119 5.00 -0.73 -18.45
N GLN A 120 4.25 -0.32 -19.48
CA GLN A 120 3.18 0.65 -19.36
C GLN A 120 2.01 0.01 -18.61
N GLN A 121 1.70 0.52 -17.42
CA GLN A 121 0.35 0.33 -16.87
C GLN A 121 -0.59 1.25 -17.63
N ALA A 122 -1.46 0.64 -18.43
CA ALA A 122 -2.52 1.29 -19.16
C ALA A 122 -3.53 1.93 -18.20
N LYS A 123 -3.70 3.25 -18.32
CA LYS A 123 -4.91 3.94 -17.85
C LYS A 123 -6.06 3.58 -18.81
N PRO A 124 -7.23 3.16 -18.30
CA PRO A 124 -8.44 3.15 -19.12
C PRO A 124 -8.86 4.60 -19.47
N PRO A 125 -9.36 4.86 -20.69
CA PRO A 125 -9.69 6.20 -21.16
C PRO A 125 -10.98 6.72 -20.53
N ALA A 126 -11.02 8.04 -20.32
CA ALA A 126 -12.22 8.78 -20.00
C ALA A 126 -13.13 8.90 -21.24
N GLU A 127 -14.37 8.44 -21.11
CA GLU A 127 -15.48 8.91 -21.96
C GLU A 127 -16.23 10.01 -21.22
N ALA A 128 -16.29 11.18 -21.84
CA ALA A 128 -17.13 12.29 -21.45
C ALA A 128 -18.28 12.43 -22.45
N LYS A 129 -19.53 12.53 -21.97
CA LYS A 129 -20.53 13.48 -22.50
C LYS A 129 -21.45 14.01 -21.39
N PRO A 130 -21.97 15.24 -21.53
CA PRO A 130 -22.38 16.10 -20.41
C PRO A 130 -23.91 16.27 -20.29
N SER A 131 -24.43 16.61 -19.09
CA SER A 131 -25.70 17.34 -18.86
C SER A 131 -25.94 17.60 -17.36
N PRO A 132 -26.80 18.58 -16.98
CA PRO A 132 -26.30 19.80 -16.33
C PRO A 132 -26.54 19.92 -14.82
N ALA A 133 -25.84 20.93 -14.29
CA ALA A 133 -25.82 21.48 -12.95
C ALA A 133 -27.07 21.30 -12.07
N ARG A 134 -26.85 20.76 -10.87
CA ARG A 134 -27.60 21.16 -9.68
C ARG A 134 -26.60 21.54 -8.59
N ALA A 135 -26.48 22.83 -8.35
CA ALA A 135 -25.65 23.39 -7.30
C ALA A 135 -26.16 22.93 -5.92
N ILE A 136 -25.39 22.10 -5.24
CA ILE A 136 -25.57 21.83 -3.81
C ILE A 136 -24.44 22.53 -3.08
N LYS A 137 -24.80 23.57 -2.34
CA LYS A 137 -23.92 24.33 -1.46
C LYS A 137 -23.26 23.36 -0.48
N ARG A 138 -21.92 23.25 -0.50
CA ARG A 138 -21.15 22.53 0.53
C ARG A 138 -21.18 23.34 1.82
N ALA A 139 -21.82 22.78 2.84
CA ALA A 139 -21.53 23.13 4.23
C ALA A 139 -20.28 22.32 4.69
N PRO A 140 -19.48 22.82 5.65
CA PRO A 140 -18.31 22.11 6.15
C PRO A 140 -18.74 20.81 6.85
N ALA A 141 -18.13 19.68 6.46
CA ALA A 141 -18.35 18.40 7.14
C ALA A 141 -17.54 18.37 8.44
N GLU A 142 -18.24 18.43 9.58
CA GLU A 142 -17.70 18.06 10.90
C GLU A 142 -17.28 16.57 10.91
N PRO A 143 -16.19 16.19 11.60
CA PRO A 143 -15.79 14.81 11.70
C PRO A 143 -16.80 14.02 12.53
N ALA A 144 -17.36 12.95 11.95
CA ALA A 144 -18.23 12.02 12.68
C ALA A 144 -17.47 11.43 13.88
N GLN A 145 -17.89 11.81 15.09
CA GLN A 145 -17.31 11.31 16.33
C GLN A 145 -17.64 9.82 16.48
N ARG A 146 -16.63 9.04 16.87
CA ARG A 146 -16.82 7.62 17.20
C ARG A 146 -17.72 7.54 18.45
N PRO A 147 -18.80 6.75 18.43
CA PRO A 147 -19.68 6.64 19.58
C PRO A 147 -18.92 6.13 20.81
N THR A 148 -19.25 6.67 21.98
CA THR A 148 -18.65 6.27 23.25
C THR A 148 -19.16 4.87 23.66
N PRO A 149 -18.47 4.16 24.58
CA PRO A 149 -18.88 2.84 25.03
C PRO A 149 -20.33 2.78 25.56
N GLU A 150 -20.78 3.80 26.28
CA GLU A 150 -22.16 3.90 26.77
C GLU A 150 -23.19 4.02 25.64
N GLN A 151 -22.84 4.69 24.54
CA GLN A 151 -23.72 4.81 23.37
C GLN A 151 -23.82 3.49 22.58
N LEU A 152 -22.76 2.69 22.60
CA LEU A 152 -22.76 1.34 22.03
C LEU A 152 -23.65 0.38 22.82
N GLU A 153 -23.59 0.41 24.15
CA GLU A 153 -24.45 -0.43 25.00
C GLU A 153 -25.94 -0.10 24.82
N GLN A 154 -26.29 1.19 24.72
CA GLN A 154 -27.67 1.61 24.48
C GLN A 154 -28.20 1.16 23.11
N LEU A 155 -27.36 1.21 22.07
CA LEU A 155 -27.69 0.70 20.74
C LEU A 155 -27.89 -0.82 20.75
N GLU A 156 -27.06 -1.55 21.49
CA GLU A 156 -27.14 -3.01 21.60
C GLU A 156 -28.39 -3.46 22.37
N GLU A 157 -28.74 -2.76 23.46
CA GLU A 157 -29.98 -3.00 24.20
C GLU A 157 -31.23 -2.74 23.34
N GLN A 158 -31.23 -1.68 22.53
CA GLN A 158 -32.33 -1.39 21.62
C GLN A 158 -32.45 -2.48 20.53
N TYR A 159 -31.32 -2.95 20.01
CA TYR A 159 -31.32 -4.04 19.04
C TYR A 159 -31.90 -5.34 19.63
N LEU A 160 -31.51 -5.71 20.85
CA LEU A 160 -32.05 -6.89 21.54
C LEU A 160 -33.55 -6.76 21.85
N LYS A 161 -34.03 -5.59 22.27
CA LYS A 161 -35.46 -5.34 22.53
C LYS A 161 -36.29 -5.46 21.24
N THR A 162 -35.73 -5.00 20.12
CA THR A 162 -36.39 -5.08 18.80
C THR A 162 -36.45 -6.52 18.31
N ARG A 163 -35.40 -7.31 18.54
CA ARG A 163 -35.36 -8.74 18.19
C ARG A 163 -36.28 -9.59 19.06
N LYS A 164 -36.38 -9.31 20.37
CA LYS A 164 -37.31 -10.00 21.28
C LYS A 164 -38.77 -9.73 20.92
N ARG A 165 -39.10 -8.54 20.42
CA ARG A 165 -40.45 -8.21 19.94
C ARG A 165 -40.82 -8.89 18.61
N LYS A 166 -39.84 -9.29 17.80
CA LYS A 166 -40.05 -9.91 16.49
C LYS A 166 -40.06 -11.44 16.53
N GLY A 167 -39.85 -12.02 17.71
CA GLY A 167 -39.81 -13.47 17.96
C GLY A 167 -40.91 -13.98 18.89
N SER A 168 -42.00 -13.24 19.06
CA SER A 168 -43.21 -13.68 19.77
C SER A 168 -44.43 -13.57 18.86
#